data_AF-A0A0V0XTP8-F1
#
_entry.id   AF-A0A0V0XTP8-F1
#
_cell.length_a   1.000
_cell.length_b   1.000
_cell.length_c   1.000
_cell.angle_alpha   90.00
_cell.angle_beta   90.00
_cell.angle_gamma   90.00
#
_symmetry.space_group_name_H-M   'P 1'
#
loop_
_entity.id
_entity.type
_entity.pdbx_description
1 polymer ?
#
loop_
_entity_poly.entity_id
_entity_poly.type
_entity_poly.pdbx_seq_one_letter_code
_entity_poly.pdbx_strand_id
1 'polypeptide(L)'
;LYECEEDILLVDFECNDDEGGEVEVNVTSKSASKKLPKSDNDNHVYNTYPVHLWTIIASYIYPEDICRFALICPDAASAIRSAHFWKMLYKRRCRNVYSLPEEYKPISMQRLYGLRAAVIRSLFFAYEPFVLRMQTMKGFSLSDKDIRLLTRSICISAWHRRIVECSQQSRWVFFFKFKTLENLIKAKKITNVSNKTTTKHADDRLKFMDDVNANKDDGCFVLKIR
;
A
#
# COMPACT_ATOMS: atom_id res chain seq x y z
N LEU A 1 34.02 -9.91 -12.24
CA LEU A 1 33.18 -10.54 -13.28
C LEU A 1 32.79 -11.91 -12.74
N TYR A 2 31.66 -11.96 -12.06
CA TYR A 2 31.04 -13.19 -11.58
C TYR A 2 29.79 -13.33 -12.43
N GLU A 3 29.82 -14.26 -13.37
CA GLU A 3 28.66 -14.67 -14.16
C GLU A 3 27.75 -15.47 -13.21
N CYS A 4 26.59 -14.90 -12.87
CA CYS A 4 25.51 -15.65 -12.26
C CYS A 4 24.72 -16.25 -13.41
N GLU A 5 24.92 -17.54 -13.67
CA GLU A 5 24.03 -18.35 -14.50
C GLU A 5 22.64 -18.33 -13.85
N GLU A 6 21.67 -17.74 -14.55
CA GLU A 6 20.26 -17.83 -14.20
C GLU A 6 19.75 -19.21 -14.59
N ASP A 7 19.78 -20.15 -13.65
CA ASP A 7 19.02 -21.40 -13.77
C ASP A 7 17.51 -21.07 -13.74
N ILE A 8 16.94 -20.92 -14.94
CA ILE A 8 15.50 -20.88 -15.16
C ILE A 8 14.96 -22.27 -14.83
N LEU A 9 14.53 -22.48 -13.58
CA LEU A 9 13.71 -23.62 -13.23
C LEU A 9 12.34 -23.47 -13.90
N LEU A 10 12.23 -24.04 -15.10
CA LEU A 10 10.97 -24.39 -15.74
C LEU A 10 10.21 -25.31 -14.77
N VAL A 11 9.12 -24.80 -14.20
CA VAL A 11 8.17 -25.62 -13.48
C VAL A 11 7.28 -26.26 -14.53
N ASP A 12 7.59 -27.52 -14.87
CA ASP A 12 6.74 -28.35 -15.73
C ASP A 12 5.39 -28.54 -15.04
N PHE A 13 4.33 -28.03 -15.66
CA PHE A 13 2.96 -28.29 -15.25
C PHE A 13 2.51 -29.55 -16.01
N GLU A 14 2.58 -30.71 -15.37
CA GLU A 14 1.94 -31.92 -15.89
C GLU A 14 0.42 -31.73 -15.86
N CYS A 15 -0.18 -31.60 -17.03
CA CYS A 15 -1.62 -31.77 -17.23
C CYS A 15 -1.95 -33.26 -17.11
N ASN A 16 -2.65 -33.64 -16.05
CA ASN A 16 -3.35 -34.92 -16.06
C ASN A 16 -4.62 -34.75 -16.89
N ASP A 17 -4.58 -35.29 -18.10
CA ASP A 17 -5.76 -35.57 -18.91
C ASP A 17 -6.52 -36.71 -18.24
N ASP A 18 -7.73 -36.44 -17.75
CA ASP A 18 -8.74 -37.47 -17.52
C ASP A 18 -10.08 -37.01 -18.12
N GLU A 19 -10.66 -37.91 -18.91
CA GLU A 19 -11.75 -37.73 -19.85
C GLU A 19 -13.09 -37.27 -19.24
N GLY A 20 -13.82 -36.47 -20.03
CA GLY A 20 -15.26 -36.67 -20.20
C GLY A 20 -16.20 -35.91 -19.26
N GLY A 21 -16.70 -34.75 -19.72
CA GLY A 21 -17.90 -34.14 -19.14
C GLY A 21 -18.08 -32.68 -19.53
N GLU A 22 -18.82 -32.43 -20.60
CA GLU A 22 -19.29 -31.09 -20.97
C GLU A 22 -20.11 -30.49 -19.81
N VAL A 23 -19.63 -29.39 -19.23
CA VAL A 23 -20.43 -28.55 -18.35
C VAL A 23 -20.29 -27.11 -18.82
N GLU A 24 -21.28 -26.65 -19.59
CA GLU A 24 -21.51 -25.24 -19.84
C GLU A 24 -21.79 -24.53 -18.50
N VAL A 25 -20.81 -23.80 -17.97
CA VAL A 25 -21.03 -22.94 -16.79
C VAL A 25 -21.25 -21.51 -17.26
N ASN A 26 -22.53 -21.19 -17.45
CA ASN A 26 -23.03 -19.87 -17.74
C ASN A 26 -22.92 -18.99 -16.47
N VAL A 27 -21.98 -18.04 -16.42
CA VAL A 27 -21.85 -17.09 -15.29
C VAL A 27 -22.29 -15.70 -15.72
N THR A 28 -23.57 -15.40 -15.53
CA THR A 28 -24.10 -14.03 -15.62
C THR A 28 -23.85 -13.29 -14.31
N SER A 29 -22.85 -12.42 -14.25
CA SER A 29 -22.69 -11.43 -13.18
C SER A 29 -23.16 -10.06 -13.64
N LYS A 30 -24.35 -9.65 -13.17
CA LYS A 30 -24.90 -8.30 -13.34
C LYS A 30 -24.27 -7.35 -12.30
N SER A 31 -23.51 -6.36 -12.75
CA SER A 31 -23.24 -5.15 -11.96
C SER A 31 -23.46 -3.91 -12.85
N ALA A 32 -24.48 -3.12 -12.51
CA ALA A 32 -24.86 -1.92 -13.23
C ALA A 32 -23.84 -0.79 -12.96
N SER A 33 -22.99 -0.48 -13.95
CA SER A 33 -22.20 0.75 -13.97
C SER A 33 -22.83 1.76 -14.94
N LYS A 34 -23.06 2.97 -14.45
CA LYS A 34 -23.52 4.16 -15.19
C LYS A 34 -22.67 4.33 -16.47
N LYS A 35 -23.30 4.25 -17.65
CA LYS A 35 -22.64 4.43 -18.94
C LYS A 35 -22.26 5.90 -19.14
N LEU A 36 -20.96 6.17 -19.24
CA LEU A 36 -20.43 7.40 -19.86
C LEU A 36 -20.65 7.27 -21.39
N PRO A 37 -20.91 8.37 -22.14
CA PRO A 37 -21.09 8.28 -23.58
C PRO A 37 -19.79 7.82 -24.23
N LYS A 38 -19.86 6.73 -25.01
CA LYS A 38 -18.75 6.20 -25.80
C LYS A 38 -18.51 7.17 -26.96
N SER A 39 -17.31 7.73 -27.03
CA SER A 39 -16.81 8.32 -28.27
C SER A 39 -16.47 7.19 -29.24
N ASP A 40 -17.11 7.19 -30.40
CA ASP A 40 -16.86 6.25 -31.49
C ASP A 40 -15.48 6.55 -32.13
N ASN A 41 -14.43 5.88 -31.63
CA ASN A 41 -13.24 5.47 -32.39
C ASN A 41 -12.21 4.83 -31.44
N ASP A 42 -12.33 3.51 -31.23
CA ASP A 42 -11.18 2.61 -31.08
C ASP A 42 -11.69 1.16 -30.93
N ASN A 43 -11.82 0.44 -32.04
CA ASN A 43 -12.00 -1.01 -32.04
C ASN A 43 -10.65 -1.72 -31.75
N HIS A 44 -9.91 -1.25 -30.74
CA HIS A 44 -8.80 -2.01 -30.21
C HIS A 44 -9.37 -3.15 -29.37
N VAL A 45 -9.31 -4.37 -29.91
CA VAL A 45 -9.52 -5.59 -29.12
C VAL A 45 -8.32 -5.71 -28.18
N TYR A 46 -8.50 -5.28 -26.93
CA TYR A 46 -7.48 -5.45 -25.90
C TYR A 46 -7.37 -6.93 -25.53
N ASN A 47 -6.16 -7.49 -25.59
CA ASN A 47 -5.92 -8.83 -25.07
C ASN A 47 -6.16 -8.84 -23.56
N THR A 48 -7.19 -9.58 -23.15
CA THR A 48 -7.48 -9.80 -21.73
C THR A 48 -6.68 -11.01 -21.27
N TYR A 49 -5.71 -10.77 -20.40
CA TYR A 49 -4.92 -11.83 -19.80
C TYR A 49 -5.55 -12.34 -18.50
N PRO A 50 -5.37 -13.61 -18.14
CA PRO A 50 -5.85 -14.15 -16.87
C PRO A 50 -5.29 -13.38 -15.66
N VAL A 51 -6.10 -13.24 -14.61
CA VAL A 51 -5.72 -12.55 -13.35
C VAL A 51 -4.46 -13.16 -12.70
N HIS A 52 -4.26 -14.48 -12.86
CA HIS A 52 -3.06 -15.16 -12.34
C HIS A 52 -1.77 -14.65 -12.98
N LEU A 53 -1.78 -14.32 -14.28
CA LEU A 53 -0.61 -13.78 -14.97
C LEU A 53 -0.20 -12.44 -14.35
N TRP A 54 -1.15 -11.55 -14.09
CA TRP A 54 -0.89 -10.27 -13.43
C TRP A 54 -0.33 -10.45 -12.01
N THR A 55 -0.75 -11.49 -11.30
CA THR A 55 -0.23 -11.82 -9.96
C THR A 55 1.22 -12.32 -10.02
N ILE A 56 1.56 -13.13 -11.01
CA ILE A 56 2.93 -13.60 -11.26
C ILE A 56 3.81 -12.40 -11.60
N ILE A 57 3.42 -11.58 -12.58
CA ILE A 57 4.17 -10.38 -12.97
C ILE A 57 4.36 -9.46 -11.76
N ALA A 58 3.30 -9.21 -10.99
CA ALA A 58 3.37 -8.37 -9.79
C ALA A 58 4.44 -8.81 -8.80
N SER A 59 4.72 -10.12 -8.68
CA SER A 59 5.74 -10.63 -7.75
C SER A 59 7.16 -10.17 -8.07
N TYR A 60 7.44 -9.81 -9.34
CA TYR A 60 8.77 -9.40 -9.79
C TYR A 60 9.01 -7.89 -9.74
N ILE A 61 7.95 -7.08 -9.62
CA ILE A 61 8.00 -5.62 -9.72
C ILE A 61 8.81 -4.98 -8.59
N TYR A 62 9.57 -3.95 -8.91
CA TYR A 62 10.30 -3.14 -7.93
C TYR A 62 9.37 -2.20 -7.16
N PRO A 63 9.66 -1.89 -5.88
CA PRO A 63 8.87 -0.93 -5.10
C PRO A 63 8.55 0.41 -5.78
N GLU A 64 9.47 0.92 -6.60
CA GLU A 64 9.36 2.15 -7.39
C GLU A 64 8.27 2.08 -8.47
N ASP A 65 8.06 0.88 -9.01
CA ASP A 65 7.25 0.64 -10.20
C ASP A 65 5.83 0.18 -9.89
N ILE A 66 5.50 -0.02 -8.61
CA ILE A 66 4.17 -0.47 -8.17
C ILE A 66 3.06 0.42 -8.74
N CYS A 67 3.25 1.75 -8.70
CA CYS A 67 2.27 2.68 -9.25
C CYS A 67 2.19 2.59 -10.78
N ARG A 68 3.32 2.48 -11.48
CA ARG A 68 3.35 2.36 -12.95
C ARG A 68 2.63 1.09 -13.41
N PHE A 69 2.87 -0.01 -12.72
CA PHE A 69 2.20 -1.27 -12.97
C PHE A 69 0.68 -1.20 -12.74
N ALA A 70 0.25 -0.56 -11.65
CA ALA A 70 -1.17 -0.38 -11.36
C ALA A 70 -1.93 0.37 -12.47
N LEU A 71 -1.23 1.24 -13.20
CA LEU A 71 -1.79 2.06 -14.26
C LEU A 71 -1.92 1.33 -15.60
N ILE A 72 -1.35 0.12 -15.74
CA ILE A 72 -1.44 -0.66 -16.98
C ILE A 72 -2.90 -1.05 -17.26
N CYS A 73 -3.57 -1.64 -16.28
CA CYS A 73 -4.96 -2.08 -16.40
C CYS A 73 -5.60 -2.35 -15.03
N PRO A 74 -6.94 -2.52 -14.98
CA PRO A 74 -7.66 -2.85 -13.74
C PRO A 74 -7.20 -4.14 -13.06
N ASP A 75 -6.78 -5.16 -13.83
CA ASP A 75 -6.32 -6.44 -13.28
C ASP A 75 -4.95 -6.31 -12.61
N ALA A 76 -4.03 -5.54 -13.20
CA ALA A 76 -2.76 -5.17 -12.59
C ALA A 76 -2.99 -4.39 -11.28
N ALA A 77 -3.92 -3.43 -11.30
CA ALA A 77 -4.34 -2.71 -10.09
C ALA A 77 -4.97 -3.64 -9.04
N SER A 78 -5.69 -4.68 -9.45
CA SER A 78 -6.25 -5.69 -8.56
C SER A 78 -5.16 -6.55 -7.90
N ALA A 79 -4.19 -7.00 -8.69
CA ALA A 79 -3.07 -7.82 -8.21
C ALA A 79 -2.30 -7.15 -7.06
N ILE A 80 -1.98 -5.85 -7.19
CA ILE A 80 -1.26 -5.11 -6.14
C ILE A 80 -2.12 -4.69 -4.94
N ARG A 81 -3.45 -4.78 -5.02
CA ARG A 81 -4.34 -4.53 -3.87
C ARG A 81 -4.46 -5.74 -2.95
N SER A 82 -3.97 -6.90 -3.39
CA SER A 82 -4.03 -8.16 -2.64
C SER A 82 -3.08 -8.20 -1.44
N ALA A 83 -3.48 -8.91 -0.37
CA ALA A 83 -2.59 -9.18 0.76
C ALA A 83 -1.34 -9.97 0.35
N HIS A 84 -1.51 -10.92 -0.57
CA HIS A 84 -0.46 -11.82 -1.05
C HIS A 84 0.71 -11.03 -1.62
N PHE A 85 0.43 -10.06 -2.50
CA PHE A 85 1.44 -9.17 -3.08
C PHE A 85 2.27 -8.47 -1.99
N TRP A 86 1.63 -7.81 -1.01
CA TRP A 86 2.34 -7.09 0.05
C TRP A 86 3.15 -8.00 0.96
N LYS A 87 2.63 -9.19 1.30
CA LYS A 87 3.38 -10.20 2.09
C LYS A 87 4.63 -10.68 1.35
N MET A 88 4.52 -10.94 0.06
CA MET A 88 5.65 -11.38 -0.77
C MET A 88 6.69 -10.26 -0.92
N LEU A 89 6.25 -9.03 -1.17
CA LEU A 89 7.14 -7.87 -1.26
C LEU A 89 7.93 -7.66 0.03
N TYR A 90 7.25 -7.73 1.18
CA TYR A 90 7.90 -7.63 2.50
C TYR A 90 8.92 -8.75 2.72
N LYS A 91 8.57 -10.00 2.40
CA LYS A 91 9.49 -11.14 2.55
C LYS A 91 10.76 -10.96 1.72
N ARG A 92 10.62 -10.47 0.47
CA ARG A 92 11.72 -10.28 -0.47
C ARG A 92 12.63 -9.11 -0.10
N ARG A 93 12.08 -8.00 0.42
CA ARG A 93 12.83 -6.74 0.60
C ARG A 93 13.11 -6.37 2.05
N CYS A 94 12.36 -6.88 3.03
CA CYS A 94 12.41 -6.40 4.41
C CYS A 94 12.79 -7.48 5.45
N ARG A 95 12.62 -8.78 5.15
CA ARG A 95 12.68 -9.85 6.17
C ARG A 95 13.98 -9.94 6.98
N ASN A 96 15.12 -9.63 6.36
CA ASN A 96 16.45 -9.81 6.97
C ASN A 96 17.06 -8.50 7.49
N VAL A 97 16.26 -7.44 7.62
CA VAL A 97 16.76 -6.14 8.06
C VAL A 97 16.58 -5.99 9.57
N TYR A 98 17.68 -6.12 10.31
CA TYR A 98 17.70 -6.03 11.78
C TYR A 98 17.34 -4.63 12.32
N SER A 99 17.45 -3.58 11.50
CA SER A 99 17.17 -2.19 11.88
C SER A 99 15.67 -1.82 11.82
N LEU A 100 14.79 -2.78 11.55
CA LEU A 100 13.35 -2.52 11.51
C LEU A 100 12.77 -2.27 12.91
N PRO A 101 11.97 -1.19 13.09
CA PRO A 101 11.13 -1.00 14.26
C PRO A 101 10.24 -2.21 14.57
N GLU A 102 9.88 -2.41 15.84
CA GLU A 102 9.04 -3.52 16.31
C GLU A 102 7.71 -3.64 15.55
N GLU A 103 7.12 -2.48 15.22
CA GLU A 103 5.88 -2.36 14.45
C GLU A 103 5.99 -2.94 13.03
N TYR A 104 7.22 -3.09 12.51
CA TYR A 104 7.50 -3.59 11.17
C TYR A 104 8.22 -4.93 11.15
N LYS A 105 8.34 -5.60 12.29
CA LYS A 105 8.86 -6.97 12.37
C LYS A 105 7.86 -7.98 11.79
N PRO A 106 8.32 -9.21 11.45
CA PRO A 106 7.47 -10.22 10.80
C PRO A 106 6.20 -10.55 11.57
N ILE A 107 6.23 -10.52 12.90
CA ILE A 107 5.06 -10.77 13.78
C ILE A 107 3.95 -9.75 13.51
N SER A 108 4.31 -8.47 13.42
CA SER A 108 3.37 -7.38 13.15
C SER A 108 2.78 -7.44 11.73
N MET A 109 3.52 -7.99 10.77
CA MET A 109 3.13 -8.13 9.36
C MET A 109 2.18 -9.32 9.08
N GLN A 110 1.85 -10.11 10.10
CA GLN A 110 0.84 -11.17 9.97
C GLN A 110 -0.58 -10.61 9.84
N ARG A 111 -0.82 -9.43 10.44
CA ARG A 111 -2.11 -8.73 10.44
C ARG A 111 -2.43 -8.21 9.04
N LEU A 112 -3.66 -8.43 8.58
CA LEU A 112 -4.11 -7.94 7.28
C LEU A 112 -4.45 -6.46 7.32
N TYR A 113 -5.13 -5.99 8.37
CA TYR A 113 -5.50 -4.59 8.52
C TYR A 113 -4.29 -3.63 8.34
N GLY A 114 -4.34 -2.84 7.28
CA GLY A 114 -3.34 -1.86 6.91
C GLY A 114 -1.95 -2.41 6.57
N LEU A 115 -1.89 -3.69 6.18
CA LEU A 115 -0.67 -4.37 5.74
C LEU A 115 0.04 -3.57 4.65
N ARG A 116 -0.68 -3.05 3.64
CA ARG A 116 -0.09 -2.22 2.57
C ARG A 116 0.71 -1.05 3.16
N ALA A 117 0.08 -0.29 4.04
CA ALA A 117 0.70 0.87 4.65
C ALA A 117 1.90 0.47 5.53
N ALA A 118 1.80 -0.63 6.27
CA ALA A 118 2.89 -1.15 7.09
C ALA A 118 4.11 -1.56 6.24
N VAL A 119 3.88 -2.31 5.14
CA VAL A 119 4.94 -2.73 4.22
C VAL A 119 5.59 -1.52 3.55
N ILE A 120 4.81 -0.56 3.06
CA ILE A 120 5.37 0.68 2.47
C ILE A 120 6.29 1.40 3.47
N ARG A 121 5.88 1.55 4.74
CA ARG A 121 6.73 2.16 5.77
C ARG A 121 7.99 1.35 6.02
N SER A 122 7.91 0.02 6.05
CA SER A 122 9.08 -0.85 6.25
C SER A 122 10.13 -0.71 5.12
N LEU A 123 9.70 -0.45 3.88
CA LEU A 123 10.60 -0.25 2.74
C LEU A 123 11.51 0.96 2.93
N PHE A 124 11.06 2.01 3.62
CA PHE A 124 11.90 3.18 3.93
C PHE A 124 13.01 2.90 4.96
N PHE A 125 13.03 1.72 5.58
CA PHE A 125 14.13 1.25 6.43
C PHE A 125 14.99 0.18 5.76
N ALA A 126 14.38 -0.65 4.91
CA ALA A 126 14.99 -1.87 4.41
C ALA A 126 15.44 -1.80 2.94
N TYR A 127 14.82 -0.94 2.14
CA TYR A 127 15.06 -0.89 0.71
C TYR A 127 15.90 0.32 0.33
N GLU A 128 17.13 0.06 -0.11
CA GLU A 128 18.20 1.04 -0.34
C GLU A 128 17.74 2.27 -1.15
N PRO A 129 17.03 2.16 -2.28
CA PRO A 129 16.65 3.34 -3.07
C PRO A 129 15.74 4.31 -2.31
N PHE A 130 14.92 3.79 -1.38
CA PHE A 130 14.03 4.62 -0.56
C PHE A 130 14.79 5.24 0.61
N VAL A 131 15.74 4.51 1.18
CA VAL A 131 16.61 4.99 2.26
C VAL A 131 17.47 6.17 1.76
N LEU A 132 18.12 6.04 0.60
CA LEU A 132 18.92 7.13 0.04
C LEU A 132 18.06 8.34 -0.33
N ARG A 133 16.87 8.12 -0.88
CA ARG A 133 15.93 9.22 -1.17
C ARG A 133 15.57 10.01 0.09
N MET A 134 15.36 9.31 1.21
CA MET A 134 15.10 9.95 2.50
C MET A 134 16.28 10.74 3.04
N GLN A 135 17.51 10.26 2.83
CA GLN A 135 18.73 10.96 3.27
C GLN A 135 19.03 12.20 2.42
N THR A 136 18.75 12.13 1.12
CA THR A 136 19.01 13.21 0.15
C THR A 136 17.89 14.25 0.11
N MET A 137 16.70 13.94 0.61
CA MET A 137 15.61 14.91 0.76
C MET A 137 16.02 16.06 1.68
N LYS A 138 16.43 17.19 1.08
CA LYS A 138 16.51 18.48 1.77
C LYS A 138 15.11 18.90 2.17
N GLY A 139 15.00 19.51 3.37
CA GLY A 139 13.70 19.91 3.93
C GLY A 139 12.91 20.73 2.92
N PHE A 140 11.70 20.30 2.62
CA PHE A 140 10.81 21.02 1.72
C PHE A 140 10.44 22.37 2.36
N SER A 141 10.68 23.47 1.64
CA SER A 141 10.16 24.77 2.07
C SER A 141 8.65 24.73 1.90
N LEU A 142 7.90 25.02 2.96
CA LEU A 142 6.44 25.09 2.88
C LEU A 142 6.04 26.16 1.86
N SER A 143 5.17 25.80 0.93
CA SER A 143 4.50 26.77 0.07
C SER A 143 3.35 27.46 0.82
N ASP A 144 2.85 28.58 0.30
CA ASP A 144 1.67 29.27 0.88
C ASP A 144 0.44 28.33 0.95
N LYS A 145 0.31 27.39 0.00
CA LYS A 145 -0.75 26.38 0.02
C LYS A 145 -0.61 25.43 1.21
N ASP A 146 0.61 25.02 1.53
CA ASP A 146 0.88 24.12 2.66
C ASP A 146 0.62 24.80 4.00
N ILE A 147 0.94 26.10 4.09
CA ILE A 147 0.64 26.93 5.26
C ILE A 147 -0.88 27.04 5.46
N ARG A 148 -1.65 27.26 4.39
CA ARG A 148 -3.13 27.29 4.46
C ARG A 148 -3.74 25.95 4.85
N LEU A 149 -3.15 24.84 4.40
CA LEU A 149 -3.56 23.49 4.81
C LEU A 149 -3.35 23.29 6.32
N LEU A 150 -2.26 23.83 6.89
CA LEU A 150 -2.03 23.85 8.33
C LEU A 150 -3.15 24.58 9.09
N THR A 151 -3.59 25.75 8.60
CA THR A 151 -4.65 26.54 9.27
C THR A 151 -5.97 25.78 9.41
N ARG A 152 -6.29 24.86 8.49
CA ARG A 152 -7.52 24.04 8.52
C ARG A 152 -7.33 22.65 9.13
N SER A 153 -6.27 22.49 9.91
CA SER A 153 -5.89 21.22 10.52
C SER A 153 -5.77 21.33 12.02
N ILE A 154 -5.91 20.19 12.69
CA ILE A 154 -5.77 20.06 14.13
C ILE A 154 -4.49 19.28 14.40
N CYS A 155 -3.65 19.80 15.29
CA CYS A 155 -2.49 19.07 15.80
C CYS A 155 -2.99 17.92 16.68
N ILE A 156 -2.64 16.68 16.32
CA ILE A 156 -3.01 15.47 17.06
C ILE A 156 -1.90 15.03 18.01
N SER A 157 -0.64 15.30 17.64
CA SER A 157 0.51 14.86 18.42
C SER A 157 1.69 15.78 18.16
N ALA A 158 2.48 16.02 19.21
CA ALA A 158 3.73 16.74 19.15
C ALA A 158 4.81 15.93 19.85
N TRP A 159 6.01 15.90 19.28
CA TRP A 159 7.19 15.26 19.89
C TRP A 159 8.45 16.02 19.50
N HIS A 160 9.52 15.81 20.23
CA HIS A 160 10.80 16.47 19.97
C HIS A 160 11.96 15.48 20.09
N ARG A 161 13.05 15.78 19.41
CA ARG A 161 14.29 15.02 19.47
C ARG A 161 15.46 15.98 19.59
N ARG A 162 16.37 15.71 20.54
CA ARG A 162 17.67 16.38 20.60
C ARG A 162 18.61 15.72 19.59
N ILE A 163 19.18 16.52 18.70
CA ILE A 163 20.27 16.11 17.83
C ILE A 163 21.55 16.64 18.46
N VAL A 164 22.47 15.73 18.77
CA VAL A 164 23.81 16.07 19.26
C VAL A 164 24.75 15.96 18.06
N GLU A 165 25.31 17.09 17.64
CA GLU A 165 26.33 17.12 16.59
C GLU A 165 27.73 16.99 17.23
N CYS A 166 28.71 16.45 16.49
CA CYS A 166 30.09 16.28 16.96
C CYS A 166 30.77 17.58 17.43
N SER A 167 30.20 18.75 17.10
CA SER A 167 30.73 20.09 17.37
C SER A 167 30.25 20.72 18.70
N GLN A 168 29.76 19.92 19.67
CA GLN A 168 29.17 20.36 20.94
C GLN A 168 27.89 21.22 20.85
N GLN A 169 27.37 21.51 19.66
CA GLN A 169 26.07 22.16 19.51
C GLN A 169 24.95 21.12 19.55
N SER A 170 24.07 21.25 20.54
CA SER A 170 22.83 20.48 20.63
C SER A 170 21.71 21.27 19.97
N ARG A 171 21.09 20.71 18.93
CA ARG A 171 19.93 21.32 18.26
C ARG A 171 18.68 20.51 18.56
N TRP A 172 17.60 21.18 18.93
CA TRP A 172 16.30 20.54 19.11
C TRP A 172 15.54 20.53 17.80
N VAL A 173 14.89 19.40 17.51
CA VAL A 173 13.96 19.28 16.39
C VAL A 173 12.59 18.95 16.93
N PHE A 174 11.62 19.76 16.56
CA PHE A 174 10.21 19.60 16.94
C PHE A 174 9.43 19.03 15.78
N PHE A 175 8.49 18.15 16.10
CA PHE A 175 7.62 17.51 15.15
C PHE A 175 6.18 17.66 15.60
N PHE A 176 5.30 18.00 14.65
CA PHE A 176 3.87 18.16 14.89
C PHE A 176 3.11 17.38 13.84
N LYS A 177 2.28 16.43 14.28
CA LYS A 177 1.38 15.69 13.41
C LYS A 177 0.03 16.36 13.39
N PHE A 178 -0.45 16.67 12.19
CA PHE A 178 -1.74 17.30 11.96
C PHE A 178 -2.66 16.37 11.17
N LYS A 179 -3.96 16.61 11.30
CA LYS A 179 -5.00 16.02 10.43
C LYS A 179 -6.04 17.08 10.12
N THR A 180 -6.51 17.07 8.88
CA THR A 180 -7.54 18.02 8.46
C THR A 180 -8.87 17.73 9.18
N LEU A 181 -9.65 18.79 9.42
CA LEU A 181 -10.94 18.66 10.08
C LEU A 181 -11.89 17.71 9.32
N GLU A 182 -11.88 17.76 7.99
CA GLU A 182 -12.67 16.88 7.12
C GLU A 182 -12.36 15.39 7.39
N ASN A 183 -11.09 15.05 7.54
CA ASN A 183 -10.66 13.67 7.76
C ASN A 183 -10.95 13.20 9.20
N LEU A 184 -10.99 14.12 10.17
CA LEU A 184 -11.47 13.82 11.53
C LEU A 184 -12.98 13.52 11.54
N ILE A 185 -13.77 14.27 10.76
CA ILE A 185 -15.21 14.02 10.62
C ILE A 185 -15.47 12.67 9.93
N LYS A 186 -14.74 12.35 8.85
CA LYS A 186 -14.84 11.03 8.18
C LYS A 186 -14.50 9.88 9.12
N ALA A 187 -13.43 10.00 9.89
CA ALA A 187 -13.04 8.99 10.87
C ALA A 187 -14.13 8.77 11.94
N LYS A 188 -14.75 9.84 12.47
CA LYS A 188 -15.86 9.74 13.43
C LYS A 188 -17.11 9.11 12.84
N LYS A 189 -17.40 9.33 11.55
CA LYS A 189 -18.54 8.69 10.87
C LYS A 189 -18.35 7.17 10.77
N ILE A 190 -17.14 6.71 10.41
CA ILE A 190 -16.81 5.28 10.34
C ILE A 190 -16.97 4.63 11.73
N THR A 191 -16.50 5.27 12.80
CA THR A 191 -16.64 4.74 14.17
C THR A 191 -18.10 4.72 14.64
N ASN A 192 -18.91 5.72 14.28
CA ASN A 192 -20.31 5.79 14.70
C ASN A 192 -21.21 4.80 13.95
N VAL A 193 -20.89 4.45 12.70
CA VAL A 193 -21.57 3.38 11.96
C VAL A 193 -21.32 2.01 12.60
N SER A 194 -20.18 1.80 13.26
CA SER A 194 -19.86 0.55 13.98
C SER A 194 -20.60 0.36 15.31
N ASN A 195 -21.29 1.37 15.85
CA ASN A 195 -21.84 1.33 17.22
C ASN A 195 -23.34 1.01 17.31
N LYS A 196 -24.01 0.62 16.20
CA LYS A 196 -25.40 0.13 16.24
C LYS A 196 -25.41 -1.40 16.26
N THR A 197 -25.78 -2.00 17.38
CA THR A 197 -25.78 -3.45 17.61
C THR A 197 -26.88 -4.18 16.85
N THR A 198 -26.50 -4.91 15.80
CA THR A 198 -27.25 -6.07 15.26
C THR A 198 -26.25 -7.10 14.74
N THR A 199 -26.64 -8.38 14.74
CA THR A 199 -25.81 -9.57 14.41
C THR A 199 -25.07 -9.53 13.07
N LYS A 200 -25.48 -8.66 12.13
CA LYS A 200 -24.77 -8.37 10.87
C LYS A 200 -23.43 -7.63 11.07
N HIS A 201 -23.23 -6.95 12.20
CA HIS A 201 -22.00 -6.18 12.47
C HIS A 201 -20.79 -7.02 12.90
N ALA A 202 -20.97 -8.26 13.37
CA ALA A 202 -19.84 -9.12 13.70
C ALA A 202 -19.04 -9.49 12.44
N ASP A 203 -19.75 -9.86 11.36
CA ASP A 203 -19.17 -10.10 10.03
C ASP A 203 -18.51 -8.84 9.47
N ASP A 204 -19.12 -7.67 9.66
CA ASP A 204 -18.58 -6.38 9.21
C ASP A 204 -17.31 -5.94 9.98
N ARG A 205 -17.23 -6.27 11.28
CA ARG A 205 -16.02 -6.06 12.11
C ARG A 205 -14.88 -7.00 11.71
N LEU A 206 -15.18 -8.25 11.35
CA LEU A 206 -14.16 -9.15 10.79
C LEU A 206 -13.66 -8.66 9.43
N LYS A 207 -14.56 -8.22 8.53
CA LYS A 207 -14.18 -7.63 7.23
C LYS A 207 -13.29 -6.40 7.37
N PHE A 208 -13.53 -5.57 8.38
CA PHE A 208 -12.64 -4.44 8.69
C PHE A 208 -11.22 -4.89 9.07
N MET A 209 -11.07 -5.98 9.83
CA MET A 209 -9.76 -6.51 10.22
C MET A 209 -8.96 -7.09 9.04
N ASP A 210 -9.64 -7.38 7.93
CA ASP A 210 -9.06 -7.91 6.70
C ASP A 210 -8.74 -6.83 5.65
N ASP A 211 -9.01 -5.56 5.94
CA ASP A 211 -8.70 -4.47 5.00
C ASP A 211 -7.20 -4.19 4.91
N VAL A 212 -6.57 -4.87 3.94
CA VAL A 212 -5.16 -4.71 3.55
C VAL A 212 -4.78 -3.27 3.25
N ASN A 213 -5.70 -2.49 2.69
CA ASN A 213 -5.44 -1.16 2.15
C ASN A 213 -5.73 -0.04 3.15
N ALA A 214 -6.20 -0.37 4.35
CA ALA A 214 -6.43 0.61 5.40
C ALA A 214 -5.16 1.40 5.75
N ASN A 215 -5.30 2.70 5.98
CA ASN A 215 -4.20 3.53 6.45
C ASN A 215 -4.66 4.45 7.58
N LYS A 216 -4.19 4.17 8.81
CA LYS A 216 -4.50 4.98 10.00
C LYS A 216 -4.04 6.44 9.87
N ASP A 217 -3.01 6.68 9.06
CA ASP A 217 -2.43 8.00 8.83
C ASP A 217 -3.00 8.70 7.60
N ASP A 218 -4.06 8.16 6.99
CA ASP A 218 -4.65 8.77 5.82
C ASP A 218 -5.15 10.19 6.14
N GLY A 219 -4.73 11.13 5.29
CA GLY A 219 -4.99 12.55 5.49
C GLY A 219 -4.26 13.21 6.66
N CYS A 220 -3.22 12.57 7.22
CA CYS A 220 -2.32 13.17 8.20
C CYS A 220 -1.07 13.74 7.52
N PHE A 221 -0.48 14.78 8.11
CA PHE A 221 0.80 15.34 7.69
C PHE A 221 1.67 15.70 8.90
N VAL A 222 2.99 15.71 8.72
CA VAL A 222 3.95 16.00 9.78
C VAL A 222 4.75 17.25 9.43
N LEU A 223 4.67 18.26 10.29
CA LEU A 223 5.54 19.43 10.25
C LEU A 223 6.79 19.17 11.07
N LYS A 224 7.95 19.49 10.50
CA LYS A 224 9.26 19.42 11.16
C LYS A 224 9.85 20.82 11.28
N ILE A 225 10.16 21.26 12.50
CA ILE A 225 10.80 22.54 12.79
C ILE A 225 12.18 22.25 13.39
N ARG A 226 13.24 22.86 12.82
CA ARG A 226 14.64 22.67 13.22
C ARG A 226 15.23 23.95 13.79
#